data_AF-A0A7W7VLL8-F1
#
_entry.id   AF-A0A7W7VLL8-F1
#
_cell.length_a   1.000
_cell.length_b   1.000
_cell.length_c   1.000
_cell.angle_alpha   90.00
_cell.angle_beta   90.00
_cell.angle_gamma   90.00
#
_symmetry.space_group_name_H-M   'P 1'
#
loop_
_entity.id
_entity.type
_entity.pdbx_description
1 polymer ?
#
loop_
_entity_poly.entity_id
_entity_poly.type
_entity_poly.pdbx_seq_one_letter_code
_entity_poly.pdbx_strand_id
1 'polypeptide(L)'
;MTSEPSPDAGPTARAADLRVAGEWLALHDLADARPTPLLASRLTVRAYARLAAQVLLAALIIVSSLAAAFGGLPPHHPLPLLALAALVAGLLLAQWLLDRWVRRVDQRAGATLSRRAAHLIQPGWRAVLGRPYAAFAAATFAGAMVLAGSALAIPDPTVRQRAVVLLIGLLGVMAITALQLRHLLRHPVVAEDEESLTADVIMRVEDARELTTPSVQWSLPMVVLFGAVPGWLSAAAVAYLILGVGAYVALRVKTPSCATVARRVMSLR
;
A
#
# COMPACT_ATOMS: atom_id res chain seq x y z
N MET A 1 -15.48 14.39 31.88
CA MET A 1 -15.45 13.15 31.09
C MET A 1 -14.02 12.65 31.01
N THR A 2 -13.63 11.84 31.99
CA THR A 2 -12.36 11.13 32.09
C THR A 2 -12.43 9.89 31.22
N SER A 3 -11.74 9.89 30.08
CA SER A 3 -11.59 8.68 29.27
C SER A 3 -10.62 7.74 30.00
N GLU A 4 -11.16 6.63 30.51
CA GLU A 4 -10.35 5.53 31.04
C GLU A 4 -9.38 5.01 29.97
N PRO A 5 -8.15 4.64 30.36
CA PRO A 5 -7.25 3.89 29.48
C PRO A 5 -7.90 2.54 29.16
N SER A 6 -7.94 2.17 27.88
CA SER A 6 -8.49 0.89 27.43
C SER A 6 -7.88 -0.28 28.22
N PRO A 7 -8.68 -1.05 29.00
CA PRO A 7 -8.16 -1.99 30.00
C PRO A 7 -7.94 -3.43 29.49
N ASP A 8 -7.95 -3.69 28.18
CA ASP A 8 -8.06 -5.08 27.68
C ASP A 8 -6.77 -5.72 27.13
N ALA A 9 -5.64 -5.01 27.09
CA ALA A 9 -4.37 -5.68 26.82
C ALA A 9 -3.77 -6.17 28.14
N GLY A 10 -4.05 -7.43 28.49
CA GLY A 10 -3.46 -8.08 29.67
C GLY A 10 -1.93 -7.97 29.70
N PRO A 11 -1.28 -8.16 30.87
CA PRO A 11 0.18 -8.03 31.02
C PRO A 11 0.99 -8.83 29.98
N THR A 12 0.44 -9.96 29.55
CA THR A 12 0.99 -10.86 28.55
C THR A 12 0.96 -10.29 27.12
N ALA A 13 -0.12 -9.61 26.72
CA ALA A 13 -0.23 -8.97 25.42
C ALA A 13 0.82 -7.85 25.28
N ARG A 14 1.00 -7.05 26.33
CA ARG A 14 2.01 -5.98 26.36
C ARG A 14 3.44 -6.52 26.27
N ALA A 15 3.72 -7.66 26.89
CA ALA A 15 5.03 -8.30 26.80
C ALA A 15 5.29 -8.88 25.40
N ALA A 16 4.27 -9.46 24.76
CA ALA A 16 4.36 -9.98 23.40
C ALA A 16 4.63 -8.86 22.38
N ASP A 17 3.92 -7.72 22.50
CA ASP A 17 4.09 -6.58 21.61
C ASP A 17 5.50 -5.97 21.71
N LEU A 18 6.06 -5.89 22.92
CA LEU A 18 7.45 -5.45 23.13
C LEU A 18 8.48 -6.42 22.55
N ARG A 19 8.21 -7.74 22.60
CA ARG A 19 9.07 -8.74 21.97
C ARG A 19 9.07 -8.58 20.45
N VAL A 20 7.90 -8.41 19.84
CA VAL A 20 7.77 -8.15 18.39
C VAL A 20 8.51 -6.88 18.00
N ALA A 21 8.42 -5.81 18.81
CA ALA A 21 9.18 -4.58 18.57
C ALA A 21 10.69 -4.81 18.65
N GLY A 22 11.17 -5.58 19.63
CA GLY A 22 12.58 -5.93 19.76
C GLY A 22 13.11 -6.76 18.58
N GLU A 23 12.34 -7.75 18.14
CA GLU A 23 12.67 -8.56 16.94
C GLU A 23 12.72 -7.69 15.68
N TRP A 24 11.76 -6.77 15.51
CA TRP A 24 11.75 -5.84 14.39
C TRP A 24 12.97 -4.91 14.41
N LEU A 25 13.36 -4.40 15.58
CA LEU A 25 14.57 -3.57 15.74
C LEU A 25 15.84 -4.36 15.39
N ALA A 26 15.96 -5.59 15.87
CA ALA A 26 17.10 -6.46 15.57
C ALA A 26 17.23 -6.75 14.07
N LEU A 27 16.10 -6.98 13.37
CA LEU A 27 16.07 -7.19 11.92
C LEU A 27 16.57 -5.98 11.12
N HIS A 28 16.49 -4.78 11.70
CA HIS A 28 16.83 -3.51 11.04
C HIS A 28 18.15 -2.91 11.51
N ASP A 29 19.05 -3.73 12.07
CA ASP A 29 20.35 -3.33 12.62
C ASP A 29 20.24 -2.26 13.73
N LEU A 30 19.18 -2.35 14.55
CA LEU A 30 18.92 -1.50 15.71
C LEU A 30 18.77 -2.34 16.99
N ALA A 31 19.49 -3.46 17.09
CA ALA A 31 19.37 -4.37 18.23
C ALA A 31 19.74 -3.73 19.58
N ASP A 32 20.60 -2.70 19.55
CA ASP A 32 21.02 -1.95 20.74
C ASP A 32 19.96 -0.94 21.21
N ALA A 33 18.97 -0.63 20.35
CA ALA A 33 17.91 0.31 20.68
C ALA A 33 16.86 -0.33 21.60
N ARG A 34 16.39 0.42 22.59
CA ARG A 34 15.42 -0.10 23.56
C ARG A 34 14.02 -0.19 22.92
N PRO A 35 13.33 -1.34 22.98
CA PRO A 35 11.95 -1.44 22.51
C PRO A 35 11.03 -0.59 23.41
N THR A 36 10.44 0.46 22.84
CA THR A 36 9.51 1.34 23.56
C THR A 36 8.06 0.87 23.40
N PRO A 37 7.18 1.07 24.41
CA PRO A 37 5.75 0.76 24.29
C PRO A 37 5.07 1.48 23.13
N LEU A 38 5.52 2.69 22.80
CA LEU A 38 5.01 3.46 21.68
C LEU A 38 5.35 2.79 20.34
N LEU A 39 6.60 2.35 20.15
CA LEU A 39 6.99 1.60 18.95
C LEU A 39 6.18 0.32 18.79
N ALA A 40 6.01 -0.44 19.87
CA ALA A 40 5.23 -1.67 19.89
C ALA A 40 3.76 -1.41 19.47
N SER A 41 3.12 -0.38 20.04
CA SER A 41 1.74 -0.01 19.67
C SER A 41 1.59 0.43 18.21
N ARG A 42 2.59 1.11 17.65
CA ARG A 42 2.58 1.50 16.24
C ARG A 42 2.72 0.31 15.31
N LEU A 43 3.63 -0.61 15.62
CA LEU A 43 3.83 -1.81 14.82
C LEU A 43 2.56 -2.68 14.78
N THR A 44 1.85 -2.83 15.90
CA THR A 44 0.59 -3.59 15.94
C THR A 44 -0.52 -2.91 15.15
N VAL A 45 -0.77 -1.60 15.39
CA VAL A 45 -1.77 -0.82 14.64
C VAL A 45 -1.49 -0.87 13.13
N ARG A 46 -0.22 -0.80 12.75
CA ARG A 46 0.21 -0.91 11.36
C ARG A 46 0.00 -2.30 10.79
N ALA A 47 0.28 -3.35 11.55
CA ALA A 47 -0.01 -4.72 11.13
C ALA A 47 -1.50 -4.92 10.84
N TYR A 48 -2.38 -4.39 11.70
CA TYR A 48 -3.82 -4.38 11.44
C TYR A 48 -4.20 -3.55 10.21
N ALA A 49 -3.60 -2.38 10.02
CA ALA A 49 -3.86 -1.55 8.86
C ALA A 49 -3.41 -2.24 7.56
N ARG A 50 -2.26 -2.92 7.55
CA ARG A 50 -1.77 -3.72 6.42
C ARG A 50 -2.71 -4.88 6.12
N LEU A 51 -3.15 -5.62 7.14
CA LEU A 51 -4.12 -6.70 6.98
C LEU A 51 -5.43 -6.19 6.38
N ALA A 52 -5.97 -5.08 6.91
CA ALA A 52 -7.19 -4.47 6.39
C ALA A 52 -7.01 -4.03 4.93
N ALA A 53 -5.89 -3.41 4.58
CA ALA A 53 -5.58 -3.03 3.20
C ALA A 53 -5.50 -4.26 2.26
N GLN A 54 -4.88 -5.35 2.71
CA GLN A 54 -4.83 -6.61 1.94
C GLN A 54 -6.22 -7.23 1.75
N VAL A 55 -7.08 -7.20 2.78
CA VAL A 55 -8.47 -7.66 2.69
C VAL A 55 -9.27 -6.81 1.70
N LEU A 56 -9.14 -5.48 1.75
CA LEU A 56 -9.78 -4.57 0.79
C LEU A 56 -9.31 -4.84 -0.64
N LEU A 57 -8.01 -5.11 -0.82
CA LEU A 57 -7.42 -5.46 -2.11
C LEU A 57 -7.95 -6.79 -2.64
N ALA A 58 -8.02 -7.81 -1.81
CA ALA A 58 -8.58 -9.11 -2.15
C ALA A 58 -10.05 -8.99 -2.56
N ALA A 59 -10.84 -8.22 -1.81
CA ALA A 59 -12.23 -7.93 -2.14
C ALA A 59 -12.37 -7.25 -3.51
N LEU A 60 -11.50 -6.28 -3.84
CA LEU A 60 -11.48 -5.64 -5.15
C LEU A 60 -11.20 -6.65 -6.28
N ILE A 61 -10.20 -7.51 -6.12
CA ILE A 61 -9.85 -8.53 -7.13
C ILE A 61 -11.02 -9.50 -7.32
N ILE A 62 -11.60 -10.01 -6.24
CA ILE A 62 -12.72 -10.97 -6.27
C ILE A 62 -13.93 -10.33 -6.99
N VAL A 63 -14.33 -9.12 -6.62
CA VAL A 63 -15.48 -8.47 -7.24
C VAL A 63 -15.21 -8.10 -8.69
N SER A 64 -14.00 -7.62 -9.03
CA SER A 64 -13.63 -7.35 -10.42
C SER A 64 -13.69 -8.62 -11.28
N SER A 65 -13.25 -9.75 -10.72
CA SER A 65 -13.31 -11.05 -11.39
C SER A 65 -14.76 -11.53 -11.58
N LEU A 66 -15.59 -11.39 -10.54
CA LEU A 66 -17.03 -11.68 -10.62
C LEU A 66 -17.72 -10.79 -11.67
N ALA A 67 -17.44 -9.49 -11.68
CA ALA A 67 -18.00 -8.56 -12.65
C ALA A 67 -17.57 -8.90 -14.09
N ALA A 68 -16.33 -9.34 -14.29
CA ALA A 68 -15.84 -9.80 -15.59
C ALA A 68 -16.47 -11.14 -16.03
N ALA A 69 -16.72 -12.06 -15.09
CA ALA A 69 -17.34 -13.37 -15.36
C ALA A 69 -18.84 -13.26 -15.65
N PHE A 70 -19.58 -12.46 -14.86
CA PHE A 70 -21.03 -12.28 -14.98
C PHE A 70 -21.43 -11.14 -15.92
N GLY A 71 -20.48 -10.35 -16.40
CA GLY A 71 -20.72 -9.25 -17.35
C GLY A 71 -21.28 -9.68 -18.70
N GLY A 72 -21.27 -10.98 -19.03
CA GLY A 72 -21.87 -11.53 -20.26
C GLY A 72 -23.39 -11.65 -20.27
N LEU A 73 -24.07 -11.28 -19.16
CA LEU A 73 -25.53 -11.13 -19.13
C LEU A 73 -25.98 -9.96 -20.05
N PRO A 74 -27.18 -10.03 -20.65
CA PRO A 74 -27.54 -9.23 -21.82
C PRO A 74 -27.38 -7.70 -21.65
N PRO A 75 -27.12 -6.96 -22.75
CA PRO A 75 -26.28 -5.75 -22.78
C PRO A 75 -26.88 -4.46 -22.20
N HIS A 76 -28.02 -4.52 -21.52
CA HIS A 76 -28.85 -3.32 -21.26
C HIS A 76 -28.91 -2.87 -19.81
N HIS A 77 -28.19 -3.52 -18.89
CA HIS A 77 -28.20 -3.12 -17.49
C HIS A 77 -26.87 -2.45 -17.08
N PRO A 78 -26.87 -1.14 -16.75
CA PRO A 78 -25.69 -0.42 -16.25
C PRO A 78 -25.34 -0.78 -14.79
N LEU A 79 -26.20 -1.57 -14.14
CA LEU A 79 -26.07 -1.97 -12.74
C LEU A 79 -24.70 -2.58 -12.35
N PRO A 80 -24.07 -3.50 -13.10
CA PRO A 80 -22.80 -4.09 -12.69
C PRO A 80 -21.63 -3.08 -12.73
N LEU A 81 -21.65 -2.13 -13.67
CA LEU A 81 -20.65 -1.05 -13.71
C LEU A 81 -20.86 -0.03 -12.59
N LEU A 82 -22.12 0.34 -12.32
CA LEU A 82 -22.45 1.19 -11.18
C LEU A 82 -22.11 0.54 -9.85
N ALA A 83 -22.36 -0.77 -9.71
CA ALA A 83 -21.99 -1.53 -8.52
C ALA A 83 -20.46 -1.58 -8.34
N LEU A 84 -19.70 -1.79 -9.41
CA LEU A 84 -18.24 -1.76 -9.36
C LEU A 84 -17.72 -0.36 -8.99
N ALA A 85 -18.27 0.71 -9.58
CA ALA A 85 -17.89 2.08 -9.26
C ALA A 85 -18.24 2.44 -7.81
N ALA A 86 -19.44 2.06 -7.35
CA ALA A 86 -19.87 2.24 -5.97
C ALA A 86 -18.99 1.45 -5.00
N LEU A 87 -18.56 0.24 -5.36
CA LEU A 87 -17.61 -0.53 -4.58
C LEU A 87 -16.25 0.16 -4.49
N VAL A 88 -15.68 0.60 -5.62
CA VAL A 88 -14.40 1.33 -5.62
C VAL A 88 -14.51 2.59 -4.74
N ALA A 89 -15.62 3.32 -4.81
CA ALA A 89 -15.88 4.45 -3.93
C ALA A 89 -15.97 4.03 -2.45
N GLY A 90 -16.64 2.91 -2.16
CA GLY A 90 -16.72 2.33 -0.81
C GLY A 90 -15.36 1.90 -0.28
N LEU A 91 -14.51 1.30 -1.10
CA LEU A 91 -13.13 0.92 -0.75
C LEU A 91 -12.26 2.15 -0.47
N LEU A 92 -12.38 3.20 -1.29
CA LEU A 92 -11.71 4.48 -1.05
C LEU A 92 -12.17 5.11 0.27
N LEU A 93 -13.47 5.06 0.57
CA LEU A 93 -14.02 5.54 1.84
C LEU A 93 -13.52 4.71 3.03
N ALA A 94 -13.53 3.38 2.92
CA ALA A 94 -13.01 2.48 3.95
C ALA A 94 -11.52 2.75 4.22
N GLN A 95 -10.72 2.92 3.16
CA GLN A 95 -9.31 3.28 3.29
C GLN A 95 -9.14 4.64 3.98
N TRP A 96 -9.94 5.64 3.60
CA TRP A 96 -9.89 6.95 4.24
C TRP A 96 -10.29 6.90 5.73
N LEU A 97 -11.27 6.06 6.09
CA LEU A 97 -11.67 5.85 7.48
C LEU A 97 -10.58 5.14 8.29
N LEU A 98 -9.93 4.13 7.71
CA LEU A 98 -8.79 3.43 8.32
C LEU A 98 -7.65 4.40 8.59
N ASP A 99 -7.27 5.19 7.60
CA ASP A 99 -6.27 6.26 7.72
C ASP A 99 -6.62 7.26 8.82
N ARG A 100 -7.90 7.63 8.93
CA ARG A 100 -8.39 8.54 9.97
C ARG A 100 -8.34 7.89 11.35
N TRP A 101 -8.62 6.60 11.46
CA TRP A 101 -8.52 5.85 12.70
C TRP A 101 -7.08 5.75 13.18
N VAL A 102 -6.13 5.36 12.31
CA VAL A 102 -4.68 5.33 12.62
C VAL A 102 -4.22 6.69 13.14
N ARG A 103 -4.59 7.79 12.44
CA ARG A 103 -4.30 9.16 12.89
C ARG A 103 -4.79 9.45 14.30
N ARG A 104 -6.00 9.02 14.65
CA ARG A 104 -6.55 9.26 16.00
C ARG A 104 -5.79 8.47 17.05
N VAL A 105 -5.38 7.25 16.74
CA VAL A 105 -4.58 6.42 17.66
C VAL A 105 -3.21 7.05 17.88
N ASP A 106 -2.53 7.47 16.80
CA ASP A 106 -1.25 8.15 16.87
C ASP A 106 -1.34 9.49 17.63
N GLN A 107 -2.41 10.27 17.42
CA GLN A 107 -2.64 11.51 18.16
C GLN A 107 -2.84 11.28 19.66
N ARG A 108 -3.54 10.21 20.03
CA ARG A 108 -3.74 9.84 21.44
C ARG A 108 -2.43 9.39 22.09
N ALA A 109 -1.65 8.55 21.40
CA ALA A 109 -0.33 8.14 21.86
C ALA A 109 0.65 9.32 21.97
N GLY A 110 0.61 10.26 21.02
CA GLY A 110 1.41 11.48 21.07
C GLY A 110 0.99 12.44 22.19
N ALA A 111 -0.28 12.43 22.62
CA ALA A 111 -0.76 13.25 23.73
C ALA A 111 -0.25 12.77 25.10
N THR A 112 0.09 11.49 25.23
CA THR A 112 0.61 10.91 26.49
C THR A 112 2.11 11.13 26.69
N LEU A 113 2.83 11.65 25.70
CA LEU A 113 4.27 11.91 25.81
C LEU A 113 4.53 13.21 26.59
N SER A 114 5.22 13.09 27.71
CA SER A 114 5.62 14.21 28.59
C SER A 114 6.66 15.14 27.95
N ARG A 115 7.44 14.63 26.98
CA ARG A 115 8.47 15.38 26.27
C ARG A 115 8.27 15.25 24.75
N ARG A 116 7.80 16.32 24.10
CA ARG A 116 7.70 16.39 22.64
C ARG A 116 9.03 16.82 22.03
N ALA A 117 9.91 15.87 21.71
CA ALA A 117 10.99 16.13 20.77
C ALA A 117 10.41 16.13 19.33
N ALA A 118 9.54 17.10 19.04
CA ALA A 118 8.95 17.25 17.72
C ALA A 118 9.99 17.83 16.75
N HIS A 119 10.89 16.99 16.27
CA HIS A 119 11.76 17.36 15.17
C HIS A 119 10.97 17.24 13.88
N LEU A 120 10.60 18.39 13.31
CA LEU A 120 9.74 18.52 12.14
C LEU A 120 10.53 18.19 10.86
N ILE A 121 11.09 16.99 10.78
CA ILE A 121 11.71 16.49 9.56
C ILE A 121 10.60 15.82 8.76
N GLN A 122 10.18 16.46 7.69
CA GLN A 122 9.32 15.84 6.68
C GLN A 122 10.24 15.28 5.59
N PRO A 123 10.62 13.99 5.64
CA PRO A 123 11.42 13.42 4.58
C PRO A 123 10.61 13.50 3.27
N GLY A 124 11.17 14.19 2.27
CA GLY A 124 10.54 14.31 0.97
C GLY A 124 10.36 12.94 0.29
N TRP A 125 9.43 12.84 -0.65
CA TRP A 125 9.12 11.57 -1.34
C TRP A 125 10.33 10.91 -2.01
N ARG A 126 11.31 11.71 -2.45
CA ARG A 126 12.57 11.20 -3.01
C ARG A 126 13.44 10.48 -1.98
N ALA A 127 13.37 10.90 -0.71
CA ALA A 127 14.09 10.25 0.38
C ALA A 127 13.38 8.97 0.84
N VAL A 128 12.04 8.98 0.86
CA VAL A 128 11.24 7.84 1.34
C VAL A 128 11.15 6.73 0.29
N LEU A 129 10.69 7.06 -0.92
CA LEU A 129 10.45 6.08 -1.97
C LEU A 129 11.68 5.89 -2.87
N GLY A 130 12.39 6.98 -3.16
CA GLY A 130 13.45 6.99 -4.16
C GLY A 130 12.90 7.12 -5.58
N ARG A 131 13.72 7.71 -6.47
CA ARG A 131 13.40 7.83 -7.90
C ARG A 131 13.14 6.48 -8.61
N PRO A 132 13.92 5.40 -8.38
CA PRO A 132 13.74 4.20 -9.19
C PRO A 132 12.45 3.45 -8.85
N TYR A 133 12.04 3.41 -7.58
CA TYR A 133 10.72 2.86 -7.19
C TYR A 133 9.56 3.71 -7.73
N ALA A 134 9.66 5.04 -7.68
CA ALA A 134 8.63 5.91 -8.24
C ALA A 134 8.47 5.71 -9.77
N ALA A 135 9.59 5.65 -10.50
CA ALA A 135 9.57 5.39 -11.94
C ALA A 135 9.01 4.00 -12.26
N PHE A 136 9.41 2.99 -11.49
CA PHE A 136 8.92 1.62 -11.66
C PHE A 136 7.41 1.50 -11.39
N ALA A 137 6.91 2.11 -10.31
CA ALA A 137 5.48 2.14 -10.01
C ALA A 137 4.68 2.86 -11.12
N ALA A 138 5.17 4.02 -11.57
CA ALA A 138 4.54 4.76 -12.66
C ALA A 138 4.52 3.96 -13.97
N ALA A 139 5.65 3.33 -14.34
CA ALA A 139 5.76 2.51 -15.53
C ALA A 139 4.82 1.28 -15.48
N THR A 140 4.69 0.66 -14.30
CA THR A 140 3.77 -0.46 -14.08
C THR A 140 2.32 -0.01 -14.30
N PHE A 141 1.88 1.06 -13.64
CA PHE A 141 0.51 1.56 -13.84
C PHE A 141 0.27 1.95 -15.30
N ALA A 142 1.22 2.64 -15.93
CA ALA A 142 1.11 3.02 -17.34
C ALA A 142 0.99 1.79 -18.24
N GLY A 143 1.83 0.76 -18.04
CA GLY A 143 1.79 -0.48 -18.81
C GLY A 143 0.45 -1.21 -18.67
N ALA A 144 -0.07 -1.33 -17.44
CA ALA A 144 -1.39 -1.93 -17.20
C ALA A 144 -2.52 -1.13 -17.88
N MET A 145 -2.45 0.21 -17.83
CA MET A 145 -3.43 1.09 -18.50
C MET A 145 -3.36 0.97 -20.02
N VAL A 146 -2.16 0.87 -20.60
CA VAL A 146 -1.98 0.65 -22.04
C VAL A 146 -2.58 -0.68 -22.46
N LEU A 147 -2.33 -1.78 -21.73
CA LEU A 147 -2.94 -3.08 -22.02
C LEU A 147 -4.47 -3.03 -21.99
N ALA A 148 -5.03 -2.40 -20.95
CA ALA A 148 -6.47 -2.24 -20.82
C ALA A 148 -7.06 -1.34 -21.92
N GLY A 149 -6.38 -0.24 -22.25
CA GLY A 149 -6.77 0.67 -23.33
C GLY A 149 -6.70 0.02 -24.71
N SER A 150 -5.67 -0.78 -24.98
CA SER A 150 -5.56 -1.55 -26.23
C SER A 150 -6.71 -2.55 -26.37
N ALA A 151 -7.19 -3.14 -25.28
CA ALA A 151 -8.35 -4.03 -25.32
C ALA A 151 -9.66 -3.31 -25.70
N LEU A 152 -9.78 -2.00 -25.45
CA LEU A 152 -10.96 -1.22 -25.88
C LEU A 152 -11.06 -1.06 -27.40
N ALA A 153 -9.93 -1.13 -28.11
CA ALA A 153 -9.91 -1.04 -29.57
C ALA A 153 -10.44 -2.31 -30.26
N ILE A 154 -10.66 -3.39 -29.51
CA ILE A 154 -11.17 -4.65 -30.04
C ILE A 154 -12.69 -4.52 -30.30
N PRO A 155 -13.20 -4.86 -31.50
CA PRO A 155 -14.62 -4.69 -31.84
C PRO A 155 -15.60 -5.52 -30.99
N ASP A 156 -15.11 -6.54 -30.31
CA ASP A 156 -15.90 -7.44 -29.47
C ASP A 156 -16.46 -6.70 -28.23
N PRO A 157 -17.80 -6.62 -28.08
CA PRO A 157 -18.42 -5.94 -26.95
C PRO A 157 -18.06 -6.55 -25.59
N THR A 158 -17.86 -7.87 -25.51
CA THR A 158 -17.49 -8.56 -24.26
C THR A 158 -16.08 -8.17 -23.84
N VAL A 159 -15.15 -8.08 -24.80
CA VAL A 159 -13.77 -7.63 -24.53
C VAL A 159 -13.74 -6.18 -24.09
N ARG A 160 -14.48 -5.30 -24.76
CA ARG A 160 -14.57 -3.88 -24.34
C ARG A 160 -15.13 -3.73 -22.94
N GLN A 161 -16.16 -4.47 -22.57
CA GLN A 161 -16.73 -4.41 -21.23
C GLN A 161 -15.72 -4.88 -20.16
N ARG A 162 -14.99 -5.96 -20.41
CA ARG A 162 -13.90 -6.42 -19.53
C ARG A 162 -12.78 -5.40 -19.42
N ALA A 163 -12.42 -4.75 -20.53
CA ALA A 163 -11.44 -3.66 -20.53
C ALA A 163 -11.91 -2.46 -19.70
N VAL A 164 -13.18 -2.08 -19.76
CA VAL A 164 -13.77 -1.03 -18.90
C VAL A 164 -13.70 -1.43 -17.42
N VAL A 165 -14.09 -2.67 -17.07
CA VAL A 165 -13.98 -3.20 -15.70
C VAL A 165 -12.54 -3.13 -15.20
N LEU A 166 -11.58 -3.55 -16.04
CA LEU A 166 -10.15 -3.50 -15.75
C LEU A 166 -9.67 -2.07 -15.51
N LEU A 167 -10.05 -1.11 -16.35
CA LEU A 167 -9.68 0.30 -16.20
C LEU A 167 -10.22 0.90 -14.90
N ILE A 168 -11.49 0.63 -14.57
CA ILE A 168 -12.09 1.09 -13.31
C ILE A 168 -11.33 0.53 -12.11
N GLY A 169 -11.02 -0.78 -12.12
CA GLY A 169 -10.22 -1.42 -11.08
C GLY A 169 -8.83 -0.80 -10.95
N LEU A 170 -8.10 -0.63 -12.06
CA LEU A 170 -6.77 -0.03 -12.08
C LEU A 170 -6.76 1.43 -11.58
N LEU A 171 -7.76 2.22 -11.96
CA LEU A 171 -7.91 3.60 -11.47
C LEU A 171 -8.20 3.62 -9.96
N GLY A 172 -9.04 2.72 -9.48
CA GLY A 172 -9.32 2.56 -8.05
C GLY A 172 -8.06 2.24 -7.25
N VAL A 173 -7.27 1.26 -7.71
CA VAL A 173 -5.98 0.89 -7.10
C VAL A 173 -5.03 2.08 -7.11
N MET A 174 -4.89 2.78 -8.24
CA MET A 174 -4.03 3.95 -8.36
C MET A 174 -4.41 5.04 -7.36
N ALA A 175 -5.70 5.32 -7.20
CA ALA A 175 -6.21 6.29 -6.25
C ALA A 175 -5.92 5.88 -4.80
N ILE A 176 -6.12 4.60 -4.44
CA ILE A 176 -5.80 4.05 -3.12
C ILE A 176 -4.30 4.20 -2.83
N THR A 177 -3.44 3.76 -3.76
CA THR A 177 -1.98 3.86 -3.64
C THR A 177 -1.53 5.31 -3.50
N ALA A 178 -2.10 6.22 -4.29
CA ALA A 178 -1.77 7.64 -4.21
C ALA A 178 -2.21 8.28 -2.88
N LEU A 179 -3.38 7.90 -2.36
CA LEU A 179 -3.87 8.38 -1.06
C LEU A 179 -2.98 7.88 0.08
N GLN A 180 -2.64 6.59 0.08
CA GLN A 180 -1.74 5.97 1.06
C GLN A 180 -0.34 6.59 1.01
N LEU A 181 0.21 6.81 -0.19
CA LEU A 181 1.51 7.46 -0.33
C LEU A 181 1.47 8.92 0.14
N ARG A 182 0.44 9.68 -0.23
CA ARG A 182 0.24 11.04 0.27
C ARG A 182 0.14 11.07 1.79
N HIS A 183 -0.52 10.08 2.38
CA HIS A 183 -0.63 9.94 3.82
C HIS A 183 0.74 9.74 4.47
N LEU A 184 1.52 8.76 3.99
CA LEU A 184 2.87 8.45 4.48
C LEU A 184 3.80 9.68 4.42
N LEU A 185 3.70 10.47 3.35
CA LEU A 185 4.54 11.65 3.14
C LEU A 185 4.13 12.86 3.99
N ARG A 186 2.83 13.01 4.31
CA ARG A 186 2.33 14.16 5.09
C ARG A 186 2.30 13.92 6.59
N HIS A 187 2.54 12.70 7.05
CA HIS A 187 2.45 12.41 8.48
C HIS A 187 3.65 13.03 9.23
N PRO A 188 3.43 13.87 10.26
CA PRO A 188 4.54 14.38 11.07
C PRO A 188 5.24 13.21 11.77
N VAL A 189 6.56 13.26 11.87
CA VAL A 189 7.34 12.29 12.63
C VAL A 189 7.21 12.63 14.11
N VAL A 190 6.76 11.66 14.92
CA VAL A 190 6.69 11.80 16.37
C VAL A 190 7.55 10.69 16.97
N ALA A 191 8.68 11.06 17.55
CA ALA A 191 9.64 10.16 18.17
C ALA A 191 9.96 10.63 19.60
N GLU A 192 10.17 9.66 20.51
CA GLU A 192 10.56 9.93 21.90
C GLU A 192 12.05 10.26 22.01
N ASP A 193 12.88 9.57 21.22
CA ASP A 193 14.33 9.68 21.13
C ASP A 193 14.82 9.60 19.66
N GLU A 194 16.12 9.80 19.45
CA GLU A 194 16.75 9.78 18.12
C GLU A 194 16.76 8.38 17.48
N GLU A 195 16.77 7.34 18.30
CA GLU A 195 16.66 5.94 17.84
C GLU A 195 15.24 5.65 17.32
N SER A 196 14.20 6.09 18.03
CA SER A 196 12.81 6.02 17.56
C SER A 196 12.58 6.87 16.31
N LEU A 197 13.31 7.97 16.15
CA LEU A 197 13.27 8.78 14.92
C LEU A 197 13.82 7.99 13.73
N THR A 198 14.96 7.32 13.93
CA THR A 198 15.55 6.45 12.90
C THR A 198 14.62 5.30 12.56
N ALA A 199 14.01 4.66 13.56
CA ALA A 199 13.02 3.59 13.38
C ALA A 199 11.80 4.07 12.57
N ASP A 200 11.25 5.27 12.86
CA ASP A 200 10.13 5.84 12.10
C ASP A 200 10.48 6.06 10.62
N VAL A 201 11.69 6.54 10.34
CA VAL A 201 12.15 6.73 8.96
C VAL A 201 12.32 5.39 8.24
N ILE A 202 12.94 4.38 8.89
CA ILE A 202 13.05 3.02 8.35
C ILE A 202 11.66 2.48 8.00
N MET A 203 10.72 2.58 8.96
CA MET A 203 9.34 2.15 8.77
C MET A 203 8.74 2.84 7.54
N ARG A 204 8.80 4.16 7.39
CA ARG A 204 8.20 4.85 6.24
C ARG A 204 8.79 4.42 4.90
N VAL A 205 10.10 4.24 4.83
CA VAL A 205 10.78 3.76 3.62
C VAL A 205 10.28 2.36 3.27
N GLU A 206 10.16 1.49 4.27
CA GLU A 206 9.61 0.15 4.11
C GLU A 206 8.17 0.19 3.59
N ASP A 207 7.27 0.96 4.22
CA ASP A 207 5.88 1.10 3.78
C ASP A 207 5.76 1.64 2.36
N ALA A 208 6.54 2.66 2.01
CA ALA A 208 6.48 3.23 0.68
C ALA A 208 6.93 2.24 -0.40
N ARG A 209 7.95 1.41 -0.10
CA ARG A 209 8.42 0.35 -1.01
C ARG A 209 7.44 -0.82 -1.10
N GLU A 210 6.85 -1.22 0.03
CA GLU A 210 5.82 -2.26 0.05
C GLU A 210 4.60 -1.81 -0.74
N LEU A 211 4.14 -0.58 -0.51
CA LEU A 211 2.99 0.03 -1.19
C LEU A 211 3.17 0.15 -2.71
N THR A 212 4.41 0.34 -3.17
CA THR A 212 4.72 0.41 -4.61
C THR A 212 5.05 -0.94 -5.23
N THR A 213 5.00 -2.03 -4.45
CA THR A 213 5.16 -3.36 -5.00
C THR A 213 3.93 -3.70 -5.84
N PRO A 214 4.11 -3.90 -7.16
CA PRO A 214 2.99 -4.12 -8.05
C PRO A 214 2.44 -5.53 -7.85
N SER A 215 1.21 -5.62 -7.34
CA SER A 215 0.49 -6.88 -7.17
C SER A 215 -0.69 -6.91 -8.12
N VAL A 216 -1.60 -5.96 -7.94
CA VAL A 216 -2.85 -5.89 -8.69
C VAL A 216 -2.66 -5.48 -10.15
N GLN A 217 -1.69 -4.60 -10.42
CA GLN A 217 -1.36 -4.16 -11.78
C GLN A 217 -0.82 -5.30 -12.64
N TRP A 218 -0.32 -6.37 -12.01
CA TRP A 218 0.15 -7.58 -12.65
C TRP A 218 -0.95 -8.63 -12.77
N SER A 219 -1.72 -8.84 -11.71
CA SER A 219 -2.74 -9.90 -11.67
C SER A 219 -4.02 -9.53 -12.41
N LEU A 220 -4.53 -8.30 -12.30
CA LEU A 220 -5.80 -7.91 -12.90
C LEU A 220 -5.83 -8.07 -14.43
N PRO A 221 -4.83 -7.58 -15.20
CA PRO A 221 -4.84 -7.78 -16.65
C PRO A 221 -4.88 -9.26 -17.04
N MET A 222 -4.14 -10.11 -16.31
CA MET A 222 -4.13 -11.56 -16.54
C MET A 222 -5.48 -12.18 -16.20
N VAL A 223 -6.08 -11.86 -15.06
CA VAL A 223 -7.37 -12.47 -14.65
C VAL A 223 -8.52 -12.01 -15.53
N VAL A 224 -8.53 -10.74 -15.94
CA VAL A 224 -9.67 -10.14 -16.64
C VAL A 224 -9.62 -10.37 -18.15
N LEU A 225 -8.43 -10.30 -18.77
CA LEU A 225 -8.30 -10.34 -20.24
C LEU A 225 -7.92 -11.72 -20.78
N PHE A 226 -7.24 -12.55 -20.00
CA PHE A 226 -6.70 -13.81 -20.52
C PHE A 226 -7.80 -14.74 -21.01
N GLY A 227 -7.59 -15.32 -22.20
CA GLY A 227 -8.57 -16.19 -22.87
C GLY A 227 -9.73 -15.47 -23.55
N ALA A 228 -9.90 -14.16 -23.37
CA ALA A 228 -10.92 -13.36 -24.07
C ALA A 228 -10.34 -12.43 -25.14
N VAL A 229 -9.04 -12.13 -25.08
CA VAL A 229 -8.36 -11.23 -26.03
C VAL A 229 -7.55 -12.01 -27.07
N PRO A 230 -7.26 -11.41 -28.24
CA PRO A 230 -6.36 -12.00 -29.23
C PRO A 230 -5.03 -12.45 -28.64
N GLY A 231 -4.45 -13.52 -29.21
CA GLY A 231 -3.25 -14.15 -28.68
C GLY A 231 -2.06 -13.19 -28.50
N TRP A 232 -1.91 -12.19 -29.37
CA TRP A 232 -0.84 -11.19 -29.26
C TRP A 232 -1.00 -10.29 -28.02
N LEU A 233 -2.24 -9.95 -27.63
CA LEU A 233 -2.49 -9.11 -26.45
C LEU A 233 -2.32 -9.93 -25.16
N SER A 234 -2.68 -11.22 -25.20
CA SER A 234 -2.36 -12.16 -24.12
C SER A 234 -0.84 -12.33 -23.97
N ALA A 235 -0.11 -12.48 -25.07
CA ALA A 235 1.36 -12.54 -25.07
C ALA A 235 1.99 -11.24 -24.53
N ALA A 236 1.45 -10.08 -24.90
CA ALA A 236 1.89 -8.79 -24.37
C ALA A 236 1.65 -8.68 -22.85
N ALA A 237 0.52 -9.16 -22.34
CA ALA A 237 0.24 -9.19 -20.91
C ALA A 237 1.21 -10.12 -20.14
N VAL A 238 1.52 -11.30 -20.69
CA VAL A 238 2.54 -12.23 -20.15
C VAL A 238 3.93 -11.58 -20.16
N ALA A 239 4.33 -10.99 -21.27
CA ALA A 239 5.62 -10.30 -21.39
C ALA A 239 5.73 -9.14 -20.40
N TYR A 240 4.68 -8.35 -20.25
CA TYR A 240 4.59 -7.27 -19.26
C TYR A 240 4.75 -7.79 -17.83
N LEU A 241 4.12 -8.91 -17.48
CA LEU A 241 4.30 -9.57 -16.18
C LEU A 241 5.76 -9.99 -15.95
N ILE A 242 6.35 -10.72 -16.91
CA ILE A 242 7.72 -11.23 -16.79
C ILE A 242 8.73 -10.08 -16.67
N LEU A 243 8.62 -9.06 -17.54
CA LEU A 243 9.47 -7.87 -17.50
C LEU A 243 9.29 -7.09 -16.19
N GLY A 244 8.05 -6.97 -15.71
CA GLY A 244 7.74 -6.35 -14.42
C GLY A 244 8.43 -7.07 -13.27
N VAL A 245 8.30 -8.39 -13.19
CA VAL A 245 8.94 -9.22 -12.15
C VAL A 245 10.46 -9.09 -12.23
N GLY A 246 11.04 -9.20 -13.42
CA GLY A 246 12.48 -9.03 -13.62
C GLY A 246 12.99 -7.66 -13.17
N ALA A 247 12.27 -6.59 -13.55
CA ALA A 247 12.58 -5.23 -13.11
C ALA A 247 12.43 -5.05 -11.59
N TYR A 248 11.42 -5.66 -10.97
CA TYR A 248 11.24 -5.62 -9.52
C TYR A 248 12.38 -6.33 -8.78
N VAL A 249 12.78 -7.51 -9.23
CA VAL A 249 13.93 -8.25 -8.67
C VAL A 249 15.20 -7.43 -8.81
N ALA A 250 15.47 -6.89 -10.00
CA ALA A 250 16.63 -6.03 -10.23
C ALA A 250 16.61 -4.79 -9.34
N LEU A 251 15.43 -4.19 -9.13
CA LEU A 251 15.25 -3.05 -8.24
C LEU A 251 15.57 -3.42 -6.79
N ARG A 252 15.00 -4.52 -6.28
CA ARG A 252 15.24 -5.02 -4.92
C ARG A 252 16.71 -5.28 -4.65
N VAL A 253 17.43 -5.88 -5.60
CA VAL A 253 18.86 -6.18 -5.47
C VAL A 253 19.72 -4.90 -5.54
N LYS A 254 19.37 -3.93 -6.37
CA LYS A 254 20.18 -2.71 -6.57
C LYS A 254 19.90 -1.60 -5.57
N THR A 255 18.75 -1.62 -4.89
CA THR A 255 18.39 -0.54 -3.97
C THR A 255 18.96 -0.75 -2.57
N PRO A 256 19.50 0.30 -1.93
CA PRO A 256 20.00 0.19 -0.55
C PRO A 256 18.91 -0.27 0.41
N SER A 257 19.29 -0.95 1.50
CA SER A 257 18.36 -1.35 2.56
C SER A 257 17.65 -0.13 3.17
N CYS A 258 16.49 -0.36 3.79
CA CYS A 258 15.74 0.71 4.46
C CYS A 258 16.58 1.38 5.57
N ALA A 259 17.36 0.59 6.31
CA ALA A 259 18.30 1.07 7.33
C ALA A 259 19.38 1.98 6.73
N THR A 260 20.01 1.61 5.61
CA THR A 260 21.00 2.45 4.94
C THR A 260 20.41 3.78 4.46
N VAL A 261 19.20 3.76 3.92
CA VAL A 261 18.50 4.99 3.50
C VAL A 261 18.20 5.87 4.71
N ALA A 262 17.66 5.30 5.79
CA ALA A 262 17.35 6.04 7.00
C ALA A 262 18.59 6.70 7.61
N ARG A 263 19.71 5.97 7.74
CA ARG A 263 20.98 6.52 8.22
C ARG A 263 21.47 7.69 7.36
N ARG A 264 21.36 7.59 6.03
CA ARG A 264 21.72 8.69 5.12
C ARG A 264 20.81 9.91 5.27
N VAL A 265 19.52 9.71 5.52
CA VAL A 265 18.58 10.81 5.78
C VAL A 265 18.90 11.48 7.11
N MET A 266 19.25 10.70 8.14
CA MET A 266 19.66 11.23 9.45
C MET A 266 21.01 11.94 9.42
N SER A 267 21.97 11.49 8.59
CA SER A 267 23.30 12.12 8.49
C SER A 267 23.32 13.45 7.71
N LEU A 268 22.24 13.78 6.98
CA LEU A 268 22.09 15.04 6.26
C LEU A 268 21.43 16.13 7.13
N ARG A 269 21.21 15.82 8.41
CA ARG A 269 20.68 16.71 9.45
C ARG A 269 21.82 17.43 10.16
#